data_AF-A0A7Y8LAK5-F1
#
_entry.id   AF-A0A7Y8LAK5-F1
#
_cell.length_a   1.000
_cell.length_b   1.000
_cell.length_c   1.000
_cell.angle_alpha   90.00
_cell.angle_beta   90.00
_cell.angle_gamma   90.00
#
_symmetry.space_group_name_H-M   'P 1'
#
loop_
_entity.id
_entity.type
_entity.pdbx_description
1 polymer ?
#
loop_
_entity_poly.entity_id
_entity_poly.type
_entity_poly.pdbx_seq_one_letter_code
_entity_poly.pdbx_strand_id
1 'polypeptide(L)'
;MSELENSGQYKLTKYELELLREDFDASFSNDEFGKNVIKEYVDEYNYLLDPHTATCLKAYNELREKSLMTIVCSTAEWTKFSPTIINALNGDDKKYADIEALNAISNKLNIDIPECINALFSKPIIHDKVIDKNDITEEILKFLKG
;
A
#
# COMPACT_ATOMS: atom_id res chain seq x y z
N MET A 1 18.23 -4.97 20.29
CA MET A 1 16.79 -5.30 20.47
C MET A 1 16.30 -5.12 21.89
N SER A 2 17.08 -5.40 22.95
CA SER A 2 16.62 -5.26 24.35
C SER A 2 16.11 -3.86 24.72
N GLU A 3 16.70 -2.79 24.19
CA GLU A 3 16.17 -1.42 24.43
C GLU A 3 14.80 -1.22 23.80
N LEU A 4 14.58 -1.70 22.57
CA LEU A 4 13.28 -1.62 21.89
C LEU A 4 12.21 -2.39 22.68
N GLU A 5 12.56 -3.57 23.18
CA GLU A 5 11.66 -4.42 23.98
C GLU A 5 11.27 -3.76 25.31
N ASN A 6 12.23 -3.17 26.02
CA ASN A 6 12.00 -2.63 27.36
C ASN A 6 11.54 -1.17 27.39
N SER A 7 11.85 -0.39 26.34
CA SER A 7 11.61 1.06 26.30
C SER A 7 10.84 1.56 25.07
N GLY A 8 10.54 0.69 24.11
CA GLY A 8 9.81 1.04 22.88
C GLY A 8 10.65 1.80 21.85
N GLN A 9 11.96 2.00 22.11
CA GLN A 9 12.87 2.67 21.19
C GLN A 9 14.31 2.17 21.38
N TYR A 10 15.14 2.41 20.37
CA TYR A 10 16.59 2.28 20.47
C TYR A 10 17.21 3.34 19.57
N LYS A 11 18.50 3.61 19.75
CA LYS A 11 19.22 4.60 18.95
C LYS A 11 20.51 4.00 18.42
N LEU A 12 20.73 4.13 17.11
CA LEU A 12 22.01 3.80 16.50
C LEU A 12 23.10 4.74 17.04
N THR A 13 24.30 4.21 17.24
CA THR A 13 25.49 5.03 17.45
C THR A 13 25.74 5.90 16.22
N LYS A 14 26.53 6.96 16.39
CA LYS A 14 26.89 7.84 15.25
C LYS A 14 27.57 7.07 14.13
N TYR A 15 28.50 6.17 14.49
CA TYR A 15 29.23 5.34 13.54
C TYR A 15 28.31 4.38 12.77
N GLU A 16 27.37 3.70 13.45
CA GLU A 16 26.39 2.84 12.77
C GLU A 16 25.47 3.61 11.83
N LEU A 17 25.05 4.82 12.24
CA LEU A 17 24.21 5.67 11.40
C LEU A 17 24.97 6.21 10.19
N GLU A 18 26.26 6.54 10.35
CA GLU A 18 27.15 6.94 9.24
C GLU A 18 27.29 5.80 8.24
N LEU A 19 27.59 4.57 8.70
CA LEU A 19 27.67 3.39 7.85
C LEU A 19 26.36 3.11 7.09
N LEU A 20 25.21 3.20 7.76
CA LEU A 20 23.91 3.00 7.10
C LEU A 20 23.68 3.99 5.95
N ARG A 21 24.13 5.24 6.13
CA ARG A 21 23.95 6.33 5.17
C ARG A 21 24.92 6.29 3.98
N GLU A 22 25.89 5.38 3.98
CA GLU A 22 26.73 5.14 2.81
C GLU A 22 25.93 4.51 1.66
N ASP A 23 24.95 3.65 1.99
CA ASP A 23 24.18 2.88 1.02
C ASP A 23 22.68 3.27 0.96
N PHE A 24 22.12 3.82 2.05
CA PHE A 24 20.69 4.06 2.19
C PHE A 24 20.36 5.53 2.45
N ASP A 25 19.34 5.99 1.75
CA ASP A 25 18.63 7.24 2.06
C ASP A 25 17.13 6.95 2.19
N ALA A 26 16.38 7.88 2.78
CA ALA A 26 14.96 7.71 3.04
C ALA A 26 14.20 9.03 2.89
N SER A 27 13.02 8.93 2.29
CA SER A 27 12.01 10.00 2.29
C SER A 27 10.74 9.51 2.97
N PHE A 28 9.81 10.42 3.23
CA PHE A 28 8.49 10.17 3.80
C PHE A 28 7.42 10.83 2.95
N SER A 29 6.36 10.08 2.64
CA SER A 29 5.17 10.57 1.92
C SER A 29 3.93 10.49 2.82
N ASN A 30 2.98 11.39 2.58
CA ASN A 30 1.65 11.34 3.17
C ASN A 30 0.60 10.95 2.12
N ASP A 31 -0.64 10.75 2.57
CA ASP A 31 -1.75 10.32 1.72
C ASP A 31 -2.09 11.34 0.64
N GLU A 32 -2.01 12.63 0.95
CA GLU A 32 -2.29 13.71 -0.01
C GLU A 32 -1.31 13.68 -1.19
N PHE A 33 -0.01 13.55 -0.91
CA PHE A 33 1.00 13.41 -1.95
C PHE A 33 0.72 12.17 -2.82
N GLY A 34 0.43 11.02 -2.19
CA GLY A 34 0.13 9.78 -2.92
C GLY A 34 -1.08 9.95 -3.86
N LYS A 35 -2.18 10.55 -3.38
CA LYS A 35 -3.37 10.82 -4.19
C LYS A 35 -3.07 11.75 -5.36
N ASN A 36 -2.30 12.82 -5.13
CA ASN A 36 -1.93 13.76 -6.19
C ASN A 36 -1.08 13.09 -7.28
N VAL A 37 -0.10 12.28 -6.88
CA VAL A 37 0.74 11.51 -7.82
C VAL A 37 -0.07 10.50 -8.63
N ILE A 38 -1.00 9.76 -8.00
CA ILE A 38 -1.89 8.84 -8.73
C ILE A 38 -2.68 9.60 -9.80
N LYS A 39 -3.25 10.75 -9.44
CA LYS A 39 -4.03 11.58 -10.37
C LYS A 39 -3.17 12.12 -11.51
N GLU A 40 -2.00 12.68 -11.19
CA GLU A 40 -1.03 13.17 -12.17
C GLU A 40 -0.65 12.07 -13.16
N TYR A 41 -0.34 10.87 -12.68
CA TYR A 41 0.12 9.80 -13.56
C TYR A 41 -0.96 9.26 -14.49
N VAL A 42 -2.22 9.26 -14.04
CA VAL A 42 -3.35 8.93 -14.90
C VAL A 42 -3.58 10.03 -15.94
N ASP A 43 -3.58 11.30 -15.52
CA ASP A 43 -3.87 12.43 -16.41
C ASP A 43 -2.76 12.65 -17.46
N GLU A 44 -1.49 12.48 -17.08
CA GLU A 44 -0.33 12.76 -17.94
C GLU A 44 0.17 11.55 -18.73
N TYR A 45 0.16 10.36 -18.13
CA TYR A 45 0.79 9.16 -18.71
C TYR A 45 -0.20 8.03 -19.00
N ASN A 46 -1.48 8.20 -18.67
CA ASN A 46 -2.48 7.13 -18.74
C ASN A 46 -2.02 5.86 -18.01
N TYR A 47 -1.35 6.04 -16.86
CA TYR A 47 -0.80 4.96 -16.05
C TYR A 47 -1.37 5.00 -14.64
N LEU A 48 -2.04 3.93 -14.22
CA LEU A 48 -2.66 3.84 -12.92
C LEU A 48 -1.72 3.21 -11.89
N LEU A 49 -1.25 4.02 -10.96
CA LEU A 49 -0.42 3.59 -9.83
C LEU A 49 -1.29 3.12 -8.67
N ASP A 50 -0.83 2.09 -7.94
CA ASP A 50 -1.31 1.84 -6.59
C ASP A 50 -0.69 2.85 -5.59
N PRO A 51 -1.30 3.08 -4.41
CA PRO A 51 -0.81 4.08 -3.47
C PRO A 51 0.64 3.86 -3.00
N HIS A 52 1.08 2.60 -2.86
CA HIS A 52 2.43 2.27 -2.41
C HIS A 52 3.45 2.70 -3.47
N THR A 53 3.22 2.34 -4.74
CA THR A 53 4.10 2.76 -5.84
C THR A 53 4.13 4.29 -5.96
N ALA A 54 2.99 4.97 -5.83
CA ALA A 54 2.91 6.42 -5.89
C ALA A 54 3.79 7.12 -4.84
N THR A 55 3.82 6.59 -3.60
CA THR A 55 4.66 7.19 -2.55
C THR A 55 6.16 7.11 -2.84
N CYS A 56 6.62 6.10 -3.59
CA CYS A 56 8.04 5.95 -3.94
C CYS A 56 8.54 7.10 -4.82
N LEU A 57 7.65 7.73 -5.58
CA LEU A 57 8.01 8.82 -6.50
C LEU A 57 8.48 10.08 -5.76
N LYS A 58 8.11 10.24 -4.49
CA LYS A 58 8.67 11.32 -3.67
C LYS A 58 10.18 11.17 -3.49
N ALA A 59 10.63 9.99 -3.07
CA ALA A 59 12.05 9.69 -2.91
C ALA A 59 12.79 9.81 -4.25
N TYR A 60 12.19 9.35 -5.35
CA TYR A 60 12.76 9.49 -6.68
C TYR A 60 12.98 10.96 -7.07
N ASN A 61 12.01 11.83 -6.78
CA ASN A 61 12.08 13.25 -7.14
C ASN A 61 13.01 14.05 -6.21
N GLU A 62 13.06 13.72 -4.92
CA GLU A 62 13.79 14.50 -3.91
C GLU A 62 15.24 14.05 -3.69
N LEU A 63 15.53 12.75 -3.78
CA LEU A 63 16.83 12.19 -3.37
C LEU A 63 17.78 11.92 -4.55
N ARG A 64 17.29 12.04 -5.79
CA ARG A 64 18.08 11.71 -6.99
C ARG A 64 19.04 12.84 -7.33
N GLU A 65 20.31 12.66 -6.99
CA GLU A 65 21.38 13.62 -7.32
C GLU A 65 21.90 13.51 -8.76
N LYS A 66 21.92 12.30 -9.32
CA LYS A 66 22.51 11.99 -10.63
C LYS A 66 21.47 11.39 -11.55
N SER A 67 21.64 11.61 -12.86
CA SER A 67 20.72 11.04 -13.85
C SER A 67 20.96 9.55 -14.13
N LEU A 68 20.79 8.70 -13.12
CA LEU A 68 20.92 7.25 -13.23
C LEU A 68 19.59 6.59 -13.58
N MET A 69 19.66 5.40 -14.18
CA MET A 69 18.50 4.52 -14.33
C MET A 69 17.99 4.14 -12.94
N THR A 70 16.71 4.34 -12.70
CA THR A 70 16.06 4.03 -11.43
C THR A 70 14.95 3.01 -11.65
N ILE A 71 14.88 2.04 -10.76
CA ILE A 71 13.84 1.00 -10.76
C ILE A 71 12.99 1.23 -9.52
N VAL A 72 11.69 1.45 -9.72
CA VAL A 72 10.69 1.49 -8.65
C VAL A 72 9.96 0.14 -8.64
N CYS A 73 9.96 -0.53 -7.49
CA CYS A 73 9.23 -1.78 -7.33
C CYS A 73 7.74 -1.47 -7.12
N SER A 74 6.90 -1.77 -8.11
CA SER A 74 5.45 -1.71 -7.93
C SER A 74 4.98 -2.90 -7.09
N THR A 75 4.59 -2.64 -5.85
CA THR A 75 4.38 -3.68 -4.83
C THR A 75 2.95 -4.21 -4.78
N ALA A 76 2.00 -3.51 -5.40
CA ALA A 76 0.61 -3.94 -5.47
C ALA A 76 -0.09 -3.51 -6.75
N GLU A 77 -1.21 -4.16 -7.00
CA GLU A 77 -2.11 -3.86 -8.11
C GLU A 77 -3.28 -3.00 -7.58
N TRP A 78 -3.78 -2.07 -8.41
CA TRP A 78 -4.71 -1.00 -8.01
C TRP A 78 -6.03 -1.50 -7.41
N THR A 79 -6.51 -2.69 -7.81
CA THR A 79 -7.77 -3.27 -7.34
C THR A 79 -7.76 -3.52 -5.83
N LYS A 80 -6.57 -3.73 -5.23
CA LYS A 80 -6.42 -3.95 -3.78
C LYS A 80 -6.70 -2.70 -2.94
N PHE A 81 -6.66 -1.52 -3.56
CA PHE A 81 -6.80 -0.22 -2.89
C PHE A 81 -7.82 0.68 -3.59
N SER A 82 -8.84 0.08 -4.20
CA SER A 82 -9.81 0.79 -5.04
C SER A 82 -10.46 2.02 -4.38
N PRO A 83 -10.81 2.05 -3.07
CA PRO A 83 -11.35 3.28 -2.46
C PRO A 83 -10.36 4.45 -2.48
N THR A 84 -9.08 4.19 -2.19
CA THR A 84 -8.03 5.22 -2.22
C THR A 84 -7.80 5.72 -3.65
N ILE A 85 -7.84 4.81 -4.62
CA ILE A 85 -7.69 5.16 -6.04
C ILE A 85 -8.82 6.06 -6.51
N ILE A 86 -10.08 5.71 -6.26
CA ILE A 86 -11.20 6.54 -6.74
C ILE A 86 -11.23 7.90 -6.02
N ASN A 87 -10.85 7.96 -4.74
CA ASN A 87 -10.64 9.21 -4.00
C ASN A 87 -9.60 10.10 -4.69
N ALA A 88 -8.45 9.54 -5.09
CA ALA A 88 -7.42 10.26 -5.84
C ALA A 88 -7.95 10.80 -7.18
N LEU A 89 -8.66 9.97 -7.94
CA LEU A 89 -9.21 10.35 -9.25
C LEU A 89 -10.31 11.40 -9.15
N ASN A 90 -11.06 11.45 -8.05
CA ASN A 90 -12.16 12.40 -7.83
C ASN A 90 -11.74 13.64 -7.04
N GLY A 91 -10.57 13.60 -6.38
CA GLY A 91 -10.14 14.65 -5.46
C GLY A 91 -11.04 14.76 -4.23
N ASP A 92 -11.54 13.62 -3.73
CA ASP A 92 -12.36 13.56 -2.51
C ASP A 92 -11.83 12.52 -1.50
N ASP A 93 -12.49 12.45 -0.34
CA ASP A 93 -12.19 11.51 0.75
C ASP A 93 -13.47 10.78 1.16
N LYS A 94 -14.31 10.42 0.18
CA LYS A 94 -15.56 9.71 0.47
C LYS A 94 -15.26 8.26 0.83
N LYS A 95 -16.15 7.70 1.65
CA LYS A 95 -16.12 6.27 1.95
C LYS A 95 -16.84 5.53 0.83
N TYR A 96 -16.08 4.78 0.03
CA TYR A 96 -16.60 3.89 -1.00
C TYR A 96 -16.57 2.44 -0.53
N ALA A 97 -17.56 1.64 -0.90
CA ALA A 97 -17.43 0.19 -0.85
C ALA A 97 -16.48 -0.28 -1.97
N ASP A 98 -15.71 -1.35 -1.74
CA ASP A 98 -14.69 -1.82 -2.70
C ASP A 98 -15.28 -2.07 -4.09
N ILE A 99 -16.42 -2.76 -4.18
CA ILE A 99 -17.06 -3.07 -5.47
C ILE A 99 -17.55 -1.81 -6.21
N GLU A 100 -18.02 -0.80 -5.48
CA GLU A 100 -18.46 0.47 -6.07
C GLU A 100 -17.25 1.25 -6.61
N ALA A 101 -16.16 1.29 -5.84
CA ALA A 101 -14.92 1.93 -6.25
C ALA A 101 -14.30 1.24 -7.47
N LEU A 102 -14.22 -0.10 -7.47
CA LEU A 102 -13.73 -0.89 -8.59
C LEU A 102 -14.50 -0.58 -9.88
N ASN A 103 -15.83 -0.63 -9.83
CA ASN A 103 -16.68 -0.35 -10.99
C ASN A 103 -16.56 1.10 -11.45
N ALA A 104 -16.46 2.05 -10.53
CA ALA A 104 -16.28 3.46 -10.88
C ALA A 104 -14.95 3.71 -11.60
N ILE A 105 -13.85 3.12 -11.12
CA ILE A 105 -12.52 3.23 -11.75
C ILE A 105 -12.53 2.56 -13.13
N SER A 106 -13.05 1.34 -13.22
CA SER A 106 -13.16 0.57 -14.46
C SER A 106 -13.90 1.35 -15.55
N ASN A 107 -15.05 1.93 -15.21
CA ASN A 107 -15.83 2.78 -16.13
C ASN A 107 -15.10 4.08 -16.49
N LYS A 108 -14.45 4.74 -15.51
CA LYS A 108 -13.79 6.05 -15.72
C LYS A 108 -12.55 5.94 -16.60
N LEU A 109 -11.78 4.87 -16.44
CA LEU A 109 -10.51 4.66 -17.14
C LEU A 109 -10.61 3.65 -18.29
N ASN A 110 -11.76 3.03 -18.49
CA ASN A 110 -11.99 1.97 -19.47
C ASN A 110 -10.97 0.82 -19.33
N ILE A 111 -10.78 0.36 -18.09
CA ILE A 111 -9.91 -0.77 -17.73
C ILE A 111 -10.73 -1.89 -17.11
N ASP A 112 -10.37 -3.14 -17.37
CA ASP A 112 -11.12 -4.29 -16.86
C ASP A 112 -10.74 -4.60 -15.41
N ILE A 113 -11.74 -5.00 -14.61
CA ILE A 113 -11.50 -5.63 -13.31
C ILE A 113 -11.17 -7.11 -13.57
N PRO A 114 -10.04 -7.64 -13.07
CA PRO A 114 -9.70 -9.05 -13.25
C PRO A 114 -10.82 -9.97 -12.74
N GLU A 115 -11.13 -11.03 -13.51
CA GLU A 115 -12.21 -11.97 -13.18
C GLU A 115 -12.03 -12.59 -11.79
N CYS A 116 -10.79 -12.89 -11.40
CA CYS A 116 -10.48 -13.44 -10.09
C CYS A 116 -10.88 -12.50 -8.93
N ILE A 117 -10.85 -11.18 -9.14
CA ILE A 117 -11.28 -10.18 -8.16
C ILE A 117 -12.80 -10.09 -8.15
N ASN A 118 -13.43 -9.98 -9.33
CA ASN A 118 -14.90 -9.96 -9.44
C ASN A 118 -15.55 -11.19 -8.79
N ALA A 119 -14.96 -12.37 -8.98
CA ALA A 119 -15.46 -13.61 -8.39
C ALA A 119 -15.37 -13.65 -6.86
N LEU A 120 -14.57 -12.80 -6.20
CA LEU A 120 -14.50 -12.78 -4.72
C LEU A 120 -15.80 -12.28 -4.10
N PHE A 121 -16.50 -11.34 -4.75
CA PHE A 121 -17.70 -10.70 -4.19
C PHE A 121 -18.92 -11.62 -4.15
N SER A 122 -18.89 -12.75 -4.86
CA SER A 122 -19.94 -13.78 -4.81
C SER A 122 -19.56 -15.00 -3.97
N LYS A 123 -18.31 -15.10 -3.49
CA LYS A 123 -17.87 -16.23 -2.66
C LYS A 123 -18.36 -16.07 -1.22
N PRO A 124 -18.78 -17.16 -0.57
CA PRO A 124 -19.12 -17.11 0.85
C PRO A 124 -17.89 -16.78 1.67
N ILE A 125 -18.07 -15.97 2.72
CA ILE A 125 -17.05 -15.76 3.75
C ILE A 125 -16.98 -17.05 4.57
N ILE A 126 -15.84 -17.74 4.52
CA ILE A 126 -15.61 -18.98 5.29
C ILE A 126 -14.76 -18.77 6.56
N HIS A 127 -14.22 -17.55 6.74
CA HIS A 127 -13.44 -17.14 7.91
C HIS A 127 -14.15 -15.96 8.58
N ASP A 128 -15.20 -16.25 9.35
CA ASP A 128 -16.05 -15.26 10.03
C ASP A 128 -15.83 -15.21 11.55
N LYS A 129 -14.99 -16.10 12.07
CA LYS A 129 -14.71 -16.20 13.50
C LYS A 129 -13.81 -15.07 14.00
N VAL A 130 -14.29 -14.37 15.03
CA VAL A 130 -13.51 -13.39 15.79
C VAL A 130 -13.06 -14.05 17.10
N ILE A 131 -11.77 -13.97 17.40
CA ILE A 131 -11.16 -14.55 18.60
C ILE A 131 -10.41 -13.51 19.41
N ASP A 132 -10.36 -13.69 20.73
CA ASP A 132 -9.48 -12.90 21.58
C ASP A 132 -8.01 -13.29 21.35
N LYS A 133 -7.09 -12.33 21.52
CA LYS A 133 -5.66 -12.57 21.33
C LYS A 133 -5.12 -13.70 22.23
N ASN A 134 -5.71 -13.90 23.41
CA ASN A 134 -5.28 -14.92 24.35
C ASN A 134 -5.68 -16.34 23.89
N ASP A 135 -6.64 -16.44 22.98
CA ASP A 135 -7.21 -17.71 22.52
C ASP A 135 -6.64 -18.16 21.16
N ILE A 136 -5.72 -17.38 20.55
CA ILE A 136 -5.15 -17.67 19.22
C ILE A 136 -4.57 -19.09 19.14
N THR A 137 -3.78 -19.49 20.13
CA THR A 137 -3.16 -20.84 20.15
C THR A 137 -4.22 -21.94 20.23
N GLU A 138 -5.21 -21.78 21.10
CA GLU A 138 -6.29 -22.77 21.23
C GLU A 138 -7.09 -22.88 19.94
N GLU A 139 -7.39 -21.74 19.30
CA GLU A 139 -8.15 -21.72 18.06
C GLU A 139 -7.39 -22.37 16.90
N ILE A 140 -6.10 -22.07 16.74
CA ILE A 140 -5.26 -22.74 15.73
C ILE A 140 -5.26 -24.26 15.95
N LEU A 141 -5.17 -24.72 17.21
CA LEU A 141 -5.21 -26.14 17.53
C LEU A 141 -6.56 -26.79 17.19
N LYS A 142 -7.68 -26.05 17.20
CA LYS A 142 -8.99 -26.56 16.74
C LYS A 142 -8.99 -26.78 15.23
N PHE A 143 -8.44 -25.86 14.44
CA PHE A 143 -8.35 -26.01 12.98
C PHE A 143 -7.54 -27.24 12.55
N LEU A 144 -6.50 -27.60 13.32
CA LEU A 144 -5.65 -28.75 13.01
C LEU A 144 -6.28 -30.10 13.35
N LYS A 145 -7.31 -30.13 14.21
CA LYS A 145 -7.92 -31.38 14.71
C LYS A 145 -9.13 -31.85 13.89
N GLY A 146 -9.65 -31.03 12.98
CA GLY A 146 -10.85 -31.32 12.19
C GLY A 146 -12.13 -31.00 12.96
#